data_AF-A0A1M7Z1N5-F1
#
_entry.id   AF-A0A1M7Z1N5-F1
#
_cell.length_a   1.000
_cell.length_b   1.000
_cell.length_c   1.000
_cell.angle_alpha   90.00
_cell.angle_beta   90.00
_cell.angle_gamma   90.00
#
_symmetry.space_group_name_H-M   'P 1'
#
loop_
_entity.id
_entity.type
_entity.pdbx_description
1 polymer ?
#
loop_
_entity_poly.entity_id
_entity_poly.type
_entity_poly.pdbx_seq_one_letter_code
_entity_poly.pdbx_strand_id
1 'polypeptide(L)'
;MKRSQKINEYIYKLLIEKKMDGFSVVEARDIARLFPESPKDINELRKIVYRQLLKCIESGWLRCEGSGREKRYFKTDEFNSLSFEPRKPKSRVRKSRPKVSVTNQDSNDYSELTLERSRLKGELEVTLGEIDKYKTLKEQYPEQLQLLERLNVAANEKAALFMGNINAITNMLNSLSHERA
;
A
#
# COMPACT_ATOMS: atom_id res chain seq x y z
N MET A 1 1.69 -31.34 -21.48
CA MET A 1 2.50 -30.11 -21.30
C MET A 1 1.96 -29.35 -20.09
N LYS A 2 2.70 -29.26 -18.99
CA LYS A 2 2.23 -28.52 -17.79
C LYS A 2 2.25 -27.02 -18.09
N ARG A 3 1.09 -26.35 -18.02
CA ARG A 3 1.01 -24.89 -18.23
C ARG A 3 1.75 -24.19 -17.10
N SER A 4 2.76 -23.40 -17.45
CA SER A 4 3.54 -22.61 -16.50
C SER A 4 2.75 -21.35 -16.13
N GLN A 5 2.46 -21.18 -14.85
CA GLN A 5 1.73 -20.01 -14.33
C GLN A 5 2.70 -18.89 -13.98
N LYS A 6 2.35 -17.66 -14.38
CA LYS A 6 3.17 -16.49 -14.07
C LYS A 6 2.77 -15.92 -12.73
N ILE A 7 3.71 -15.90 -11.79
CA ILE A 7 3.49 -15.39 -10.44
C ILE A 7 4.37 -14.16 -10.18
N ASN A 8 3.93 -13.26 -9.30
CA ASN A 8 4.69 -12.07 -8.93
C ASN A 8 6.05 -12.45 -8.36
N GLU A 9 7.12 -11.70 -8.69
CA GLU A 9 8.49 -12.00 -8.26
C GLU A 9 8.63 -12.09 -6.74
N TYR A 10 7.94 -11.24 -5.96
CA TYR A 10 7.96 -11.32 -4.49
C TYR A 10 7.38 -12.63 -4.00
N ILE A 11 6.24 -13.06 -4.56
CA ILE A 11 5.60 -14.31 -4.17
C ILE A 11 6.42 -15.52 -4.66
N TYR A 12 7.04 -15.44 -5.83
CA TYR A 12 7.96 -16.46 -6.31
C TYR A 12 9.12 -16.66 -5.32
N LYS A 13 9.80 -15.57 -4.94
CA LYS A 13 10.91 -15.63 -3.97
C LYS A 13 10.45 -16.15 -2.61
N LEU A 14 9.29 -15.73 -2.10
CA LEU A 14 8.78 -16.15 -0.80
C LEU A 14 8.34 -17.63 -0.79
N LEU A 15 7.49 -18.04 -1.73
CA LEU A 15 6.86 -19.35 -1.71
C LEU A 15 7.73 -20.44 -2.34
N ILE A 16 8.55 -20.12 -3.33
CA ILE A 16 9.33 -21.11 -4.09
C ILE A 16 10.78 -21.12 -3.65
N GLU A 17 11.47 -19.97 -3.70
CA GLU A 17 12.90 -19.92 -3.34
C GLU A 17 13.11 -20.10 -1.83
N LYS A 18 12.34 -19.36 -1.01
CA LYS A 18 12.39 -19.44 0.45
C LYS A 18 11.49 -20.54 1.02
N LYS A 19 10.75 -21.25 0.17
CA LYS A 19 9.89 -22.38 0.51
C LYS A 19 8.91 -22.11 1.67
N MET A 20 8.51 -20.85 1.87
CA MET A 20 7.65 -20.49 2.99
C MET A 20 6.31 -21.21 2.93
N ASP A 21 5.86 -21.74 4.07
CA ASP A 21 4.55 -22.36 4.27
C ASP A 21 4.15 -22.18 5.74
N GLY A 22 2.87 -21.94 6.02
CA GLY A 22 2.38 -21.67 7.37
C GLY A 22 2.90 -20.37 7.98
N PHE A 23 2.96 -19.29 7.20
CA PHE A 23 3.53 -18.01 7.62
C PHE A 23 2.48 -16.92 7.80
N SER A 24 2.82 -15.86 8.52
CA SER A 24 2.04 -14.63 8.67
C SER A 24 2.48 -13.55 7.67
N VAL A 25 1.63 -12.54 7.44
CA VAL A 25 1.96 -11.39 6.58
C VAL A 25 3.22 -10.67 7.07
N VAL A 26 3.45 -10.64 8.38
CA VAL A 26 4.60 -9.98 9.01
C VAL A 26 5.89 -10.74 8.69
N GLU A 27 5.89 -12.06 8.83
CA GLU A 27 7.03 -12.91 8.49
C GLU A 27 7.35 -12.83 6.99
N ALA A 28 6.33 -12.85 6.13
CA ALA A 28 6.52 -12.68 4.69
C ALA A 28 7.13 -11.31 4.34
N ARG A 29 6.71 -10.24 5.02
CA ARG A 29 7.29 -8.89 4.85
C ARG A 29 8.75 -8.84 5.29
N ASP A 30 9.08 -9.46 6.43
CA ASP A 30 10.42 -9.41 6.99
C ASP A 30 11.43 -10.16 6.11
N ILE A 31 11.02 -11.29 5.52
CA ILE A 31 11.81 -11.96 4.49
C ILE A 31 11.87 -11.13 3.20
N ALA A 32 10.76 -10.54 2.76
CA ALA A 32 10.74 -9.71 1.56
C ALA A 32 11.67 -8.50 1.69
N ARG A 33 11.88 -7.95 2.88
CA ARG A 33 12.80 -6.83 3.13
C ARG A 33 14.23 -7.12 2.69
N LEU A 34 14.63 -8.40 2.66
CA LEU A 34 15.97 -8.82 2.26
C LEU A 34 16.16 -8.82 0.73
N PHE A 35 15.10 -8.60 -0.06
CA PHE A 35 15.20 -8.55 -1.50
C PHE A 35 15.74 -7.20 -1.97
N PRO A 36 16.65 -7.16 -2.95
CA PRO A 36 17.29 -5.91 -3.40
C PRO A 36 16.30 -4.91 -4.02
N GLU A 37 15.19 -5.41 -4.57
CA GLU A 37 14.14 -4.61 -5.22
C GLU A 37 13.08 -4.07 -4.23
N SER A 38 13.21 -4.40 -2.95
CA SER A 38 12.21 -4.03 -1.94
C SER A 38 12.20 -2.53 -1.65
N PRO A 39 11.01 -1.91 -1.53
CA PRO A 39 10.91 -0.54 -1.06
C PRO A 39 11.50 -0.39 0.34
N LYS A 40 12.12 0.77 0.59
CA LYS A 40 12.69 1.10 1.91
C LYS A 40 11.60 1.27 2.98
N ASP A 41 10.39 1.67 2.59
CA ASP A 41 9.25 1.79 3.50
C ASP A 41 8.63 0.42 3.81
N ILE A 42 8.72 0.05 5.10
CA ILE A 42 8.21 -1.21 5.66
C ILE A 42 6.68 -1.31 5.54
N ASN A 43 5.94 -0.19 5.63
CA ASN A 43 4.50 -0.17 5.51
C ASN A 43 4.07 -0.38 4.06
N GLU A 44 4.73 0.25 3.10
CA GLU A 44 4.49 0.02 1.68
C GLU A 44 4.84 -1.42 1.28
N LEU A 45 5.97 -1.94 1.76
CA LEU A 45 6.33 -3.35 1.56
C LEU A 45 5.26 -4.30 2.12
N ARG A 46 4.75 -4.02 3.34
CA ARG A 46 3.65 -4.79 3.94
C ARG A 46 2.39 -4.76 3.07
N LYS A 47 1.99 -3.59 2.55
CA LYS A 47 0.83 -3.45 1.65
C LYS A 47 1.03 -4.22 0.34
N ILE A 48 2.23 -4.21 -0.22
CA ILE A 48 2.56 -4.94 -1.45
C ILE A 48 2.42 -6.45 -1.19
N VAL A 49 3.08 -6.96 -0.15
CA VAL A 49 3.03 -8.38 0.23
C VAL A 49 1.59 -8.82 0.48
N TYR A 50 0.82 -8.06 1.27
CA TYR A 50 -0.58 -8.37 1.54
C TYR A 50 -1.43 -8.46 0.26
N ARG A 51 -1.31 -7.48 -0.65
CA ARG A 51 -2.02 -7.48 -1.94
C ARG A 51 -1.68 -8.69 -2.79
N GLN A 52 -0.41 -9.12 -2.81
CA GLN A 52 -0.03 -10.30 -3.59
C GLN A 52 -0.52 -11.59 -2.94
N LEU A 53 -0.50 -11.71 -1.62
CA LEU A 53 -1.06 -12.86 -0.90
C LEU A 53 -2.58 -12.98 -1.12
N LEU A 54 -3.31 -11.87 -1.14
CA LEU A 54 -4.74 -11.87 -1.43
C LEU A 54 -5.04 -12.42 -2.82
N LYS A 55 -4.29 -12.00 -3.84
CA LYS A 55 -4.42 -12.55 -5.20
C LYS A 55 -4.16 -14.05 -5.27
N CYS A 56 -3.22 -14.54 -4.46
CA CYS A 56 -2.93 -15.98 -4.39
C CYS A 56 -4.08 -16.74 -3.73
N ILE A 57 -4.77 -16.15 -2.75
CA ILE A 57 -6.00 -16.72 -2.19
C ILE A 57 -7.13 -16.74 -3.22
N GLU A 58 -7.36 -15.61 -3.90
CA GLU A 58 -8.37 -15.50 -4.96
C GLU A 58 -8.14 -16.50 -6.11
N SER A 59 -6.87 -16.84 -6.37
CA SER A 59 -6.47 -17.81 -7.40
C SER A 59 -6.43 -19.27 -6.91
N GLY A 60 -6.80 -19.54 -5.65
CA GLY A 60 -6.78 -20.90 -5.06
C GLY A 60 -5.39 -21.43 -4.68
N TRP A 61 -4.33 -20.63 -4.81
CA TRP A 61 -2.94 -21.03 -4.59
C TRP A 61 -2.51 -21.02 -3.13
N LEU A 62 -3.14 -20.17 -2.33
CA LEU A 62 -2.95 -20.12 -0.89
C LEU A 62 -4.29 -20.28 -0.20
N ARG A 63 -4.31 -21.01 0.90
CA ARG A 63 -5.40 -20.97 1.86
C ARG A 63 -4.97 -20.17 3.08
N CYS A 64 -5.96 -19.61 3.76
CA CYS A 64 -5.74 -18.84 4.96
C CYS A 64 -6.50 -19.47 6.12
N GLU A 65 -5.84 -19.64 7.26
CA GLU A 65 -6.42 -20.18 8.48
C GLU A 65 -6.21 -19.20 9.64
N GLY A 66 -7.09 -19.25 10.63
CA GLY A 66 -7.05 -18.34 11.79
C GLY A 66 -7.64 -16.95 11.52
N SER A 67 -7.65 -16.12 12.56
CA SER A 67 -8.23 -14.77 12.52
C SER A 67 -7.31 -13.74 13.17
N GLY A 68 -7.43 -12.47 12.77
CA GLY A 68 -6.65 -11.38 13.35
C GLY A 68 -5.13 -11.60 13.29
N ARG A 69 -4.49 -11.67 14.47
CA ARG A 69 -3.04 -11.86 14.62
C ARG A 69 -2.59 -13.31 14.40
N GLU A 70 -3.50 -14.27 14.51
CA GLU A 70 -3.24 -15.70 14.32
C GLU A 70 -3.42 -16.13 12.86
N LYS A 71 -3.66 -15.17 11.97
CA LYS A 71 -3.88 -15.42 10.55
C LYS A 71 -2.61 -15.96 9.88
N ARG A 72 -2.66 -17.20 9.40
CA ARG A 72 -1.56 -17.89 8.71
C ARG A 72 -1.95 -18.33 7.31
N TYR A 73 -0.96 -18.34 6.42
CA TYR A 73 -1.10 -18.63 5.01
C TYR A 73 -0.37 -19.93 4.68
N PHE A 74 -1.07 -20.85 4.02
CA PHE A 74 -0.58 -22.17 3.66
C PHE A 74 -0.72 -22.41 2.17
N LYS A 75 0.23 -23.14 1.58
CA LYS A 75 0.14 -23.58 0.19
C LYS A 75 -0.97 -24.60 0.03
N THR A 76 -1.68 -24.52 -1.09
CA THR A 76 -2.68 -25.52 -1.45
C THR A 76 -2.06 -26.63 -2.31
N ASP A 77 -2.76 -27.76 -2.42
CA ASP A 77 -2.35 -28.85 -3.31
C ASP A 77 -2.33 -28.39 -4.78
N GLU A 78 -3.22 -27.46 -5.13
CA GLU A 78 -3.25 -26.82 -6.44
C GLU A 78 -1.94 -26.07 -6.72
N PHE A 79 -1.42 -25.31 -5.75
CA PHE A 79 -0.11 -24.67 -5.88
C PHE A 79 1.01 -25.69 -6.11
N ASN A 80 1.03 -26.80 -5.36
CA ASN A 80 2.07 -27.83 -5.51
C ASN A 80 1.98 -28.60 -6.84
N SER A 81 0.79 -28.65 -7.44
CA SER A 81 0.56 -29.31 -8.73
C SER A 81 1.02 -28.48 -9.94
N LEU A 82 1.17 -27.16 -9.76
CA LEU A 82 1.49 -26.19 -10.79
C LEU A 82 3.00 -25.92 -10.88
N SER A 83 3.46 -25.62 -12.10
CA SER A 83 4.80 -25.06 -12.32
C SER A 83 4.68 -23.55 -12.42
N PHE A 84 5.52 -22.82 -11.69
CA PHE A 84 5.50 -21.37 -11.70
C PHE A 84 6.78 -20.83 -12.32
N GLU A 85 6.62 -19.75 -13.09
CA GLU A 85 7.74 -18.92 -13.52
C GLU A 85 7.62 -17.55 -12.86
N PRO A 86 8.73 -16.98 -12.36
CA PRO A 86 8.73 -15.63 -11.87
C PRO A 86 8.37 -14.74 -13.06
N ARG A 87 7.30 -13.96 -12.90
CA ARG A 87 7.00 -12.89 -13.84
C ARG A 87 8.14 -11.90 -13.70
N LYS A 88 9.15 -12.04 -14.57
CA LYS A 88 10.25 -11.07 -14.65
C LYS A 88 9.62 -9.69 -14.68
N PRO A 89 10.04 -8.75 -13.82
CA PRO A 89 9.66 -7.36 -14.00
C PRO A 89 10.00 -7.06 -15.46
N LYS A 90 9.07 -6.46 -16.21
CA LYS A 90 9.41 -5.97 -17.55
C LYS A 90 10.64 -5.12 -17.33
N SER A 91 11.81 -5.60 -17.75
CA SER A 91 13.03 -4.83 -17.63
C SER A 91 12.74 -3.56 -18.43
N ARG A 92 12.64 -2.41 -17.78
CA ARG A 92 12.88 -1.14 -18.46
C ARG A 92 14.40 -1.03 -18.67
N VAL A 93 15.01 -2.03 -19.29
CA VAL A 93 16.33 -1.85 -19.92
C VAL A 93 16.03 -1.20 -21.25
N ARG A 94 16.25 0.11 -21.24
CA ARG A 94 16.80 0.92 -22.32
C ARG A 94 17.33 0.04 -23.47
N LYS A 95 16.54 -0.16 -24.53
CA LYS A 95 17.09 -0.49 -25.84
C LYS A 95 17.19 0.81 -26.61
N SER A 96 18.41 1.32 -26.69
CA SER A 96 18.86 2.28 -27.67
C SER A 96 18.39 1.89 -29.07
N ARG A 97 17.66 2.78 -29.72
CA ARG A 97 17.62 2.89 -31.19
C ARG A 97 17.84 4.36 -31.56
N PRO A 98 18.38 4.60 -32.76
CA PRO A 98 19.51 5.49 -32.99
C PRO A 98 19.16 6.95 -32.74
N LYS A 99 20.22 7.76 -32.55
CA LYS A 99 20.18 9.21 -32.61
C LYS A 99 19.24 9.68 -33.74
N VAL A 100 18.04 10.10 -33.36
CA VAL A 100 17.26 11.08 -34.11
C VAL A 100 16.81 12.10 -33.08
N SER A 101 17.39 13.27 -33.28
CA SER A 101 17.09 14.54 -32.66
C SER A 101 15.60 14.89 -32.67
N VAL A 102 15.16 15.55 -31.58
CA VAL A 102 13.92 16.34 -31.41
C VAL A 102 12.65 15.46 -31.40
N THR A 103 11.74 15.48 -30.41
CA THR A 103 11.16 16.63 -29.68
C THR A 103 10.54 16.14 -28.35
N ASN A 104 10.58 17.00 -27.33
CA ASN A 104 9.95 16.92 -26.01
C ASN A 104 8.58 16.22 -25.97
N GLN A 105 8.32 15.43 -24.92
CA GLN A 105 7.07 15.51 -24.13
C GLN A 105 7.18 14.72 -22.82
N ASP A 106 7.13 15.49 -21.72
CA ASP A 106 7.29 15.11 -20.32
C ASP A 106 6.16 14.19 -19.82
N SER A 107 6.51 12.96 -19.43
CA SER A 107 5.62 12.16 -18.57
C SER A 107 6.04 12.34 -17.11
N ASN A 108 5.69 13.50 -16.54
CA ASN A 108 5.76 13.71 -15.10
C ASN A 108 4.94 12.63 -14.37
N ASP A 109 5.62 11.81 -13.57
CA ASP A 109 5.05 10.73 -12.76
C ASP A 109 4.78 11.24 -11.33
N TYR A 110 3.56 11.70 -11.06
CA TYR A 110 3.16 12.33 -9.79
C TYR A 110 2.85 11.32 -8.66
N SER A 111 3.63 10.23 -8.62
CA SER A 111 3.46 9.13 -7.66
C SER A 111 3.66 9.58 -6.21
N GLU A 112 4.63 10.47 -5.96
CA GLU A 112 4.92 11.04 -4.63
C GLU A 112 3.74 11.85 -4.08
N LEU A 113 3.14 12.72 -4.90
CA LEU A 113 1.95 13.50 -4.54
C LEU A 113 0.74 12.59 -4.22
N THR A 114 0.60 11.49 -4.96
CA THR A 114 -0.47 10.52 -4.70
C THR A 114 -0.29 9.82 -3.36
N LEU A 115 0.95 9.47 -3.00
CA LEU A 115 1.30 8.90 -1.70
C LEU A 115 1.08 9.91 -0.57
N GLU A 116 1.52 11.15 -0.75
CA GLU A 116 1.32 12.23 0.22
C GLU A 116 -0.17 12.46 0.51
N ARG A 117 -1.01 12.53 -0.54
CA ARG A 117 -2.46 12.63 -0.39
C ARG A 117 -3.05 11.46 0.41
N SER A 118 -2.56 10.24 0.18
CA SER A 118 -3.02 9.07 0.93
C SER A 118 -2.62 9.11 2.40
N ARG A 119 -1.42 9.63 2.71
CA ARG A 119 -0.96 9.81 4.09
C ARG A 119 -1.84 10.83 4.82
N LEU A 120 -2.09 11.98 4.20
CA LEU A 120 -2.94 13.04 4.76
C LEU A 120 -4.36 12.55 5.05
N LYS A 121 -4.93 11.69 4.19
CA LYS A 121 -6.24 11.07 4.45
C LYS A 121 -6.25 10.23 5.74
N GLY A 122 -5.20 9.46 5.99
CA GLY A 122 -5.08 8.69 7.23
C GLY A 122 -4.94 9.59 8.47
N GLU A 123 -4.14 10.65 8.39
CA GLU A 123 -3.99 11.63 9.49
C GLU A 123 -5.30 12.37 9.79
N LEU A 124 -6.09 12.65 8.75
CA LEU A 124 -7.43 13.22 8.88
C LEU A 124 -8.38 12.26 9.61
N GLU A 125 -8.41 10.98 9.24
CA GLU A 125 -9.24 9.96 9.91
C GLU A 125 -8.91 9.87 11.41
N VAL A 126 -7.63 9.85 11.77
CA VAL A 126 -7.19 9.86 13.18
C VAL A 126 -7.69 11.10 13.90
N THR A 127 -7.53 12.28 13.29
CA THR A 127 -7.92 13.56 13.89
C THR A 127 -9.43 13.68 14.06
N LEU A 128 -10.23 13.16 13.13
CA LEU A 128 -11.69 13.06 13.29
C LEU A 128 -12.07 12.15 14.45
N GLY A 129 -11.35 11.05 14.65
CA GLY A 129 -11.50 10.18 15.83
C GLY A 129 -11.19 10.91 17.15
N GLU A 130 -10.17 11.78 17.17
CA GLU A 130 -9.86 12.64 18.33
C GLU A 130 -11.04 13.59 18.62
N ILE A 131 -11.58 14.26 17.60
CA ILE A 131 -12.73 15.17 17.72
C ILE A 131 -13.95 14.45 18.31
N ASP A 132 -14.28 13.27 17.81
CA ASP A 132 -15.38 12.47 18.35
C ASP A 132 -15.11 12.02 19.78
N LYS A 133 -13.86 11.65 20.10
CA LYS A 133 -13.49 11.33 21.47
C LYS A 133 -13.64 12.53 22.40
N TYR A 134 -13.29 13.74 21.98
CA TYR A 134 -13.46 14.95 22.78
C TYR A 134 -14.92 15.24 23.09
N LYS A 135 -15.87 14.96 22.19
CA LYS A 135 -17.31 15.09 22.49
C LYS A 135 -17.70 14.24 23.70
N THR A 136 -17.34 12.95 23.68
CA THR A 136 -17.63 12.04 24.80
C THR A 136 -16.91 12.42 26.09
N LEU A 137 -15.67 12.94 26.00
CA LEU A 137 -14.92 13.37 27.18
C LEU A 137 -15.54 14.61 27.82
N LYS A 138 -16.10 15.55 27.04
CA LYS A 138 -16.76 16.73 27.58
C LYS A 138 -18.00 16.39 28.40
N GLU A 139 -18.73 15.34 28.02
CA GLU A 139 -19.88 14.83 28.77
C GLU A 139 -19.46 14.15 30.08
N GLN A 140 -18.35 13.40 30.05
CA GLN A 140 -17.85 12.66 31.21
C GLN A 140 -17.13 13.53 32.23
N TYR A 141 -16.50 14.61 31.77
CA TYR A 141 -15.56 15.43 32.53
C TYR A 141 -15.88 16.92 32.34
N PRO A 142 -17.06 17.39 32.80
CA PRO A 142 -17.50 18.77 32.62
C PRO A 142 -16.61 19.78 33.36
N GLU A 143 -15.87 19.36 34.39
CA GLU A 143 -14.94 20.21 35.14
C GLU A 143 -13.68 20.61 34.35
N GLN A 144 -13.36 19.91 33.25
CA GLN A 144 -12.26 20.23 32.32
C GLN A 144 -12.77 20.78 30.98
N LEU A 145 -14.03 21.24 30.91
CA LEU A 145 -14.65 21.68 29.66
C LEU A 145 -13.80 22.70 28.89
N GLN A 146 -13.24 23.69 29.57
CA GLN A 146 -12.40 24.72 28.94
C GLN A 146 -11.14 24.14 28.28
N LEU A 147 -10.50 23.13 28.89
CA LEU A 147 -9.35 22.44 28.32
C LEU A 147 -9.78 21.59 27.11
N LEU A 148 -10.84 20.80 27.26
CA LEU A 148 -11.36 19.93 26.21
C LEU A 148 -11.89 20.72 25.01
N GLU A 149 -12.43 21.92 25.22
CA GLU A 149 -12.81 22.83 24.15
C GLU A 149 -11.60 23.31 23.36
N ARG A 150 -10.54 23.75 24.03
CA ARG A 150 -9.29 24.16 23.36
C ARG A 150 -8.69 23.02 22.54
N LEU A 151 -8.63 21.81 23.10
CA LEU A 151 -8.14 20.63 22.39
C LEU A 151 -9.02 20.28 21.17
N ASN A 152 -10.34 20.37 21.34
CA ASN A 152 -11.27 20.14 20.24
C ASN A 152 -11.13 21.17 19.12
N VAL A 153 -10.97 22.47 19.45
CA VAL A 153 -10.73 23.52 18.45
C VAL A 153 -9.45 23.24 17.68
N ALA A 154 -8.35 22.94 18.38
CA ALA A 154 -7.07 22.61 17.74
C ALA A 154 -7.16 21.39 16.80
N ALA A 155 -7.91 20.35 17.21
CA ALA A 155 -8.15 19.19 16.36
C ALA A 155 -8.99 19.52 15.12
N ASN A 156 -10.00 20.39 15.24
CA ASN A 156 -10.79 20.87 14.09
C ASN A 156 -9.93 21.68 13.11
N GLU A 157 -9.06 22.57 13.60
CA GLU A 157 -8.11 23.32 12.77
C GLU A 157 -7.15 22.39 12.02
N LYS A 158 -6.63 21.38 12.71
CA LYS A 158 -5.75 20.36 12.12
C LYS A 158 -6.48 19.55 11.04
N ALA A 159 -7.73 19.16 11.28
CA ALA A 159 -8.56 18.47 10.29
C ALA A 159 -8.78 19.35 9.04
N ALA A 160 -9.10 20.63 9.23
CA ALA A 160 -9.25 21.60 8.14
C ALA A 160 -7.96 21.74 7.31
N LEU A 161 -6.80 21.79 7.97
CA LEU A 161 -5.50 21.84 7.29
C LEU A 161 -5.26 20.59 6.42
N PHE A 162 -5.51 19.40 6.95
CA PHE A 162 -5.37 18.16 6.18
C PHE A 162 -6.32 18.12 4.98
N MET A 163 -7.58 18.52 5.16
CA MET A 163 -8.55 18.62 4.07
C MET A 163 -8.09 19.62 2.99
N GLY A 164 -7.60 20.79 3.38
CA GLY A 164 -7.05 21.78 2.46
C GLY A 164 -5.90 21.23 1.61
N ASN A 165 -4.95 20.53 2.23
CA ASN A 165 -3.83 19.92 1.54
C ASN A 165 -4.27 18.78 0.60
N ILE A 166 -5.20 17.92 1.03
CA ILE A 166 -5.77 16.85 0.19
C ILE A 166 -6.46 17.45 -1.04
N ASN A 167 -7.20 18.53 -0.86
CA ASN A 167 -7.90 19.22 -1.95
C ASN A 167 -6.92 19.87 -2.92
N ALA A 168 -5.87 20.55 -2.42
CA ALA A 168 -4.84 21.14 -3.26
C ALA A 168 -4.15 20.09 -4.15
N ILE A 169 -3.72 18.96 -3.56
CA ILE A 169 -3.09 17.87 -4.31
C ILE A 169 -4.07 17.25 -5.31
N THR A 170 -5.34 17.05 -4.90
CA THR A 170 -6.37 16.48 -5.79
C THR A 170 -6.66 17.38 -6.98
N ASN A 171 -6.78 18.69 -6.76
CA ASN A 171 -7.01 19.66 -7.82
C ASN A 171 -5.84 19.69 -8.80
N MET A 172 -4.60 19.73 -8.29
CA MET A 172 -3.41 19.68 -9.15
C MET A 172 -3.38 18.41 -10.00
N LEU A 173 -3.55 17.23 -9.39
CA LEU A 173 -3.57 15.95 -10.11
C LEU A 173 -4.69 15.90 -11.18
N ASN A 174 -5.86 16.46 -10.87
CA ASN A 174 -6.99 16.51 -11.80
C ASN A 174 -6.72 17.48 -12.97
N SER A 175 -6.22 18.69 -12.71
CA SER A 175 -5.85 19.65 -13.77
C SER A 175 -4.82 19.07 -14.74
N LEU A 176 -3.82 18.37 -14.19
CA LEU A 176 -2.79 17.70 -14.98
C LEU A 176 -3.32 16.50 -15.80
N SER A 177 -4.43 15.90 -15.39
CA SER A 177 -5.11 14.85 -16.16
C SER A 177 -6.00 15.41 -17.27
N HIS A 178 -6.61 16.59 -17.06
CA HIS A 178 -7.44 17.30 -18.04
C HIS A 178 -6.62 18.00 -19.12
N GLU A 179 -5.41 18.48 -18.84
CA GLU A 179 -4.50 19.02 -19.86
C GLU A 179 -3.97 17.95 -20.86
N ARG A 180 -4.23 16.66 -20.59
CA ARG A 180 -3.78 15.53 -21.41
C ARG A 180 -4.88 14.90 -22.27
N ALA A 181 -6.14 15.35 -22.13
CA ALA A 181 -7.30 14.86 -22.88
C ALA A 181 -7.67 15.82 -24.00
#